data_AF-A0AAE0XN68-F1
#
_entry.id   AF-A0AAE0XN68-F1
#
_cell.length_a   1.000
_cell.length_b   1.000
_cell.length_c   1.000
_cell.angle_alpha   90.00
_cell.angle_beta   90.00
_cell.angle_gamma   90.00
#
_symmetry.space_group_name_H-M   'P 1'
#
loop_
_entity.id
_entity.type
_entity.pdbx_description
1 polymer ?
#
loop_
_entity_poly.entity_id
_entity_poly.type
_entity_poly.pdbx_seq_one_letter_code
_entity_poly.pdbx_strand_id
1 'polypeptide(L)'
;MYVHTGYRDGPVHTGYRDGPVHTRYRDGPVHTRYRDGPVHTRYRDGPVHIGYRDGPVHTRYSDGPVHTRYRDGPVHTRYRDGPVHTRYRDGPVHTGYRDGPVHTRYRDGPVKSWNREED
;
A
#
# COMPACT_ATOMS: atom_id res chain seq x y z
N MET A 1 -19.10 7.23 8.45
CA MET A 1 -19.13 7.50 7.00
C MET A 1 -18.08 6.60 6.36
N TYR A 2 -18.42 5.91 5.27
CA TYR A 2 -17.52 5.02 4.53
C TYR A 2 -17.18 5.70 3.20
N VAL A 3 -15.90 5.76 2.84
CA VAL A 3 -15.48 6.36 1.57
C VAL A 3 -15.25 5.26 0.53
N HIS A 4 -15.89 5.39 -0.63
CA HIS A 4 -15.65 4.55 -1.80
C HIS A 4 -15.35 5.44 -3.01
N THR A 5 -14.14 5.36 -3.55
CA THR A 5 -13.74 6.15 -4.73
C THR A 5 -13.01 5.30 -5.76
N GLY A 6 -13.14 5.68 -7.04
CA GLY A 6 -12.51 5.01 -8.16
C GLY A 6 -11.95 6.04 -9.14
N TYR A 7 -10.67 5.91 -9.47
CA TYR A 7 -9.96 6.78 -10.40
C TYR A 7 -9.46 5.94 -11.57
N ARG A 8 -9.76 6.41 -12.79
CA ARG A 8 -9.46 5.67 -14.01
C ARG A 8 -8.13 6.08 -14.60
N ASP A 9 -7.89 7.38 -14.78
CA ASP A 9 -6.72 7.87 -15.49
C ASP A 9 -6.19 9.16 -14.84
N GLY A 10 -4.88 9.37 -14.95
CA GLY A 10 -4.23 10.63 -14.58
C GLY A 10 -3.72 10.69 -13.12
N PRO A 11 -3.02 11.79 -12.77
CA PRO A 11 -2.46 11.97 -11.43
C PRO A 11 -3.56 12.13 -10.38
N VAL A 12 -3.43 11.43 -9.25
CA VAL A 12 -4.38 11.56 -8.13
C VAL A 12 -3.68 11.93 -6.83
N HIS A 13 -4.23 12.94 -6.15
CA HIS A 13 -3.80 13.38 -4.83
C HIS A 13 -4.99 13.36 -3.86
N THR A 14 -4.93 12.53 -2.82
CA THR A 14 -6.03 12.38 -1.85
C THR A 14 -5.53 12.32 -0.41
N GLY A 15 -6.39 12.76 0.52
CA GLY A 15 -6.13 12.73 1.95
C GLY A 15 -7.39 12.32 2.71
N TYR A 16 -7.26 11.29 3.55
CA TYR A 16 -8.35 10.78 4.37
C TYR A 16 -7.97 10.83 5.84
N ARG A 17 -8.82 11.48 6.64
CA ARG A 17 -8.56 11.73 8.06
C ARG A 17 -9.02 10.57 8.93
N ASP A 18 -10.29 10.20 8.85
CA ASP A 18 -10.88 9.24 9.76
C ASP A 18 -11.84 8.29 9.02
N GLY A 19 -11.88 7.05 9.47
CA GLY A 19 -12.87 6.06 9.09
C GLY A 19 -12.46 5.16 7.92
N PRO A 20 -13.33 4.20 7.54
CA PRO A 20 -13.00 3.20 6.55
C PRO A 20 -12.92 3.76 5.14
N VAL A 21 -11.86 3.41 4.40
CA VAL A 21 -11.66 3.86 3.01
C VAL A 21 -11.45 2.69 2.07
N HIS A 22 -12.17 2.70 0.95
CA HIS A 22 -11.99 1.79 -0.18
C HIS A 22 -11.70 2.58 -1.44
N THR A 23 -10.54 2.34 -2.05
CA THR A 23 -10.14 3.08 -3.25
C THR A 23 -9.60 2.17 -4.35
N ARG A 24 -9.96 2.48 -5.59
CA ARG A 24 -9.39 1.83 -6.78
C ARG A 24 -8.74 2.85 -7.69
N TYR A 25 -7.51 2.60 -8.08
CA TYR A 25 -6.75 3.39 -9.05
C TYR A 25 -6.37 2.47 -10.20
N ARG A 26 -6.68 2.88 -11.43
CA ARG A 26 -6.35 2.10 -12.62
C ARG A 26 -5.01 2.57 -13.19
N ASP A 27 -4.92 3.77 -13.75
CA ASP A 27 -3.71 4.20 -14.44
C ASP A 27 -3.23 5.59 -13.95
N GLY A 28 -1.93 5.73 -13.67
CA GLY A 28 -1.29 7.02 -13.41
C GLY A 28 -0.63 7.15 -12.02
N PRO A 29 0.10 8.25 -11.77
CA PRO A 29 0.80 8.47 -10.51
C PRO A 29 -0.19 8.76 -9.37
N VAL A 30 -0.01 8.11 -8.22
CA VAL A 30 -0.89 8.31 -7.06
C VAL A 30 -0.12 8.74 -5.82
N HIS A 31 -0.63 9.79 -5.17
CA HIS A 31 -0.19 10.26 -3.86
C HIS A 31 -1.36 10.24 -2.89
N THR A 32 -1.29 9.41 -1.85
CA THR A 32 -2.36 9.36 -0.84
C THR A 32 -1.83 9.41 0.58
N ARG A 33 -2.58 10.05 1.48
CA ARG A 33 -2.34 9.99 2.92
C ARG A 33 -3.58 9.53 3.67
N TYR A 34 -3.40 8.54 4.53
CA TYR A 34 -4.43 8.04 5.44
C TYR A 34 -3.95 8.25 6.87
N ARG A 35 -4.78 8.88 7.69
CA ARG A 35 -4.46 9.11 9.09
C ARG A 35 -5.01 7.98 9.96
N ASP A 36 -6.32 7.84 10.11
CA ASP A 36 -6.91 6.90 11.05
C ASP A 36 -7.98 6.02 10.38
N GLY A 37 -7.91 4.70 10.57
CA GLY A 37 -8.98 3.74 10.21
C GLY A 37 -8.57 2.64 9.21
N PRO A 38 -9.48 1.69 8.94
CA PRO A 38 -9.20 0.57 8.03
C PRO A 38 -9.14 1.04 6.57
N VAL A 39 -8.10 0.64 5.84
CA VAL A 39 -7.93 1.02 4.42
C VAL A 39 -7.80 -0.20 3.52
N HIS A 40 -8.55 -0.20 2.42
CA HIS A 40 -8.46 -1.16 1.33
C HIS A 40 -8.22 -0.44 0.02
N THR A 41 -7.07 -0.67 -0.61
CA THR A 41 -6.72 0.01 -1.87
C THR A 41 -6.21 -0.96 -2.92
N ARG A 42 -6.63 -0.74 -4.16
CA ARG A 42 -6.11 -1.46 -5.32
C ARG A 42 -5.55 -0.48 -6.35
N TYR A 43 -4.29 -0.70 -6.72
CA TYR A 43 -3.57 0.02 -7.75
C TYR A 43 -3.26 -0.94 -8.88
N ARG A 44 -3.57 -0.56 -10.12
CA ARG A 44 -3.24 -1.37 -11.28
C ARG A 44 -1.88 -0.94 -11.84
N ASP A 45 -1.77 0.24 -12.41
CA ASP A 45 -0.57 0.66 -13.15
C ASP A 45 -0.12 2.08 -12.76
N GLY A 46 1.18 2.27 -12.51
CA GLY A 46 1.80 3.57 -12.30
C GLY A 46 2.54 3.73 -10.96
N PRO A 47 3.31 4.81 -10.78
CA PRO A 47 4.07 5.04 -9.56
C PRO A 47 3.15 5.42 -8.39
N VAL A 48 3.39 4.84 -7.21
CA VAL A 48 2.54 5.03 -6.04
C VAL A 48 3.33 5.47 -4.82
N HIS A 49 2.89 6.55 -4.18
CA HIS A 49 3.44 7.10 -2.94
C HIS A 49 2.35 7.22 -1.89
N ILE A 50 2.45 6.46 -0.79
CA ILE A 50 1.40 6.46 0.25
C ILE A 50 1.98 6.51 1.66
N GLY A 51 1.31 7.29 2.52
CA GLY A 51 1.53 7.29 3.97
C GLY A 51 0.29 6.85 4.74
N TYR A 52 0.46 5.87 5.62
CA TYR A 52 -0.52 5.41 6.59
C TYR A 52 -0.03 5.69 8.00
N ARG A 53 -0.86 6.33 8.82
CA ARG A 53 -0.50 6.61 10.21
C ARG A 53 -1.00 5.49 11.14
N ASP A 54 -2.30 5.27 11.22
CA ASP A 54 -2.89 4.38 12.21
C ASP A 54 -4.02 3.53 11.58
N GLY A 55 -4.00 2.21 11.83
CA GLY A 55 -5.09 1.30 11.48
C GLY A 55 -4.69 0.14 10.56
N PRO A 56 -5.60 -0.84 10.34
CA PRO A 56 -5.33 -1.99 9.50
C PRO A 56 -5.33 -1.61 8.03
N VAL A 57 -4.32 -2.06 7.29
CA VAL A 57 -4.19 -1.73 5.86
C VAL A 57 -4.09 -2.99 5.00
N HIS A 58 -4.89 -3.01 3.92
CA HIS A 58 -4.83 -4.00 2.87
C HIS A 58 -4.59 -3.32 1.52
N THR A 59 -3.44 -3.56 0.92
CA THR A 59 -3.07 -2.95 -0.36
C THR A 59 -2.68 -3.99 -1.40
N ARG A 60 -3.10 -3.77 -2.65
CA ARG A 60 -2.66 -4.55 -3.80
C ARG A 60 -2.15 -3.62 -4.90
N TYR A 61 -0.96 -3.91 -5.40
CA TYR A 61 -0.33 -3.23 -6.52
C TYR A 61 -0.05 -4.25 -7.63
N SER A 62 -0.38 -3.91 -8.87
CA SER A 62 -0.11 -4.78 -10.02
C SER A 62 1.20 -4.41 -10.71
N ASP A 63 1.41 -3.16 -11.09
CA ASP A 63 2.62 -2.71 -11.79
C ASP A 63 3.00 -1.27 -11.37
N GLY A 64 4.30 -1.00 -11.41
CA GLY A 64 4.91 0.30 -11.16
C GLY A 64 5.71 0.37 -9.85
N PRO A 65 6.55 1.42 -9.70
CA PRO A 65 7.34 1.61 -8.50
C PRO A 65 6.44 2.01 -7.32
N VAL A 66 6.62 1.38 -6.16
CA VAL A 66 5.82 1.65 -4.97
C VAL A 66 6.68 2.12 -3.81
N HIS A 67 6.29 3.25 -3.22
CA HIS A 67 6.87 3.80 -2.00
C HIS A 67 5.78 3.92 -0.93
N THR A 68 5.89 3.13 0.14
CA THR A 68 4.90 3.15 1.21
C THR A 68 5.53 3.33 2.58
N ARG A 69 4.85 4.10 3.43
CA ARG A 69 5.21 4.29 4.84
C ARG A 69 4.02 3.97 5.72
N TYR A 70 4.23 3.05 6.65
CA TYR A 70 3.28 2.65 7.67
C TYR A 70 3.86 2.97 9.04
N ARG A 71 3.07 3.65 9.88
CA ARG A 71 3.48 3.96 11.24
C ARG A 71 2.96 2.89 12.21
N ASP A 72 1.65 2.74 12.36
CA ASP A 72 1.08 1.86 13.38
C ASP A 72 -0.08 1.01 12.80
N GLY A 73 -0.07 -0.30 13.08
CA GLY A 73 -1.18 -1.21 12.76
C GLY A 73 -0.80 -2.42 11.90
N PRO A 74 -1.70 -3.41 11.75
CA PRO A 74 -1.44 -4.59 10.94
C PRO A 74 -1.48 -4.23 9.44
N VAL A 75 -0.49 -4.71 8.68
CA VAL A 75 -0.40 -4.42 7.25
C VAL A 75 -0.31 -5.70 6.42
N HIS A 76 -1.17 -5.78 5.41
CA HIS A 76 -1.14 -6.80 4.38
C HIS A 76 -0.95 -6.13 3.02
N THR A 77 0.18 -6.43 2.38
CA THR A 77 0.50 -5.88 1.07
C THR A 77 0.84 -6.96 0.08
N ARG A 78 0.28 -6.84 -1.13
CA ARG A 78 0.65 -7.67 -2.27
C ARG A 78 1.14 -6.81 -3.44
N TYR A 79 2.34 -7.12 -3.89
CA TYR A 79 2.96 -6.58 -5.10
C TYR A 79 3.00 -7.68 -6.15
N ARG A 80 2.84 -7.31 -7.42
CA ARG A 80 3.07 -8.24 -8.53
C ARG A 80 4.37 -7.86 -9.22
N ASP A 81 4.43 -6.70 -9.86
CA ASP A 81 5.59 -6.26 -10.63
C ASP A 81 6.07 -4.86 -10.18
N GLY A 82 7.38 -4.61 -10.30
CA GLY A 82 8.00 -3.30 -10.09
C GLY A 82 8.82 -3.16 -8.79
N PRO A 83 9.67 -2.12 -8.68
CA PRO A 83 10.49 -1.92 -7.51
C PRO A 83 9.66 -1.43 -6.32
N VAL A 84 9.89 -2.01 -5.15
CA VAL A 84 9.12 -1.72 -3.93
C VAL A 84 10.03 -1.22 -2.83
N HIS A 85 9.67 -0.08 -2.26
CA HIS A 85 10.28 0.47 -1.06
C HIS A 85 9.23 0.64 0.02
N THR A 86 9.35 -0.13 1.09
CA THR A 86 8.40 -0.03 2.21
C THR A 86 9.09 0.22 3.53
N ARG A 87 8.52 1.11 4.34
CA ARG A 87 8.94 1.34 5.72
C ARG A 87 7.79 1.12 6.68
N TYR A 88 8.01 0.24 7.63
CA TYR A 88 7.11 -0.06 8.74
C TYR A 88 7.75 0.38 10.05
N ARG A 89 6.97 1.01 10.92
CA ARG A 89 7.42 1.35 12.28
C ARG A 89 6.94 0.29 13.27
N ASP A 90 5.63 0.14 13.46
CA ASP A 90 5.06 -0.72 14.50
C ASP A 90 3.88 -1.56 13.94
N GLY A 91 3.82 -2.85 14.31
CA GLY A 91 2.70 -3.75 14.00
C GLY A 91 3.08 -4.99 13.17
N PRO A 92 2.19 -6.00 13.07
CA PRO A 92 2.46 -7.19 12.28
C PRO A 92 2.38 -6.86 10.79
N VAL A 93 3.35 -7.38 10.02
CA VAL A 93 3.42 -7.12 8.58
C VAL A 93 3.47 -8.42 7.79
N HIS A 94 2.61 -8.48 6.77
CA HIS A 94 2.58 -9.52 5.77
C HIS A 94 2.77 -8.91 4.39
N THR A 95 3.90 -9.22 3.75
CA THR A 95 4.20 -8.75 2.39
C THR A 95 4.40 -9.93 1.45
N GLY A 96 3.66 -9.93 0.34
CA GLY A 96 3.88 -10.86 -0.78
C GLY A 96 4.28 -10.09 -2.03
N TYR A 97 5.29 -10.58 -2.73
CA TYR A 97 5.70 -10.03 -4.03
C TYR A 97 5.95 -11.17 -5.02
N ARG A 98 5.96 -10.85 -6.32
CA ARG A 98 6.25 -11.81 -7.40
C ARG A 98 7.56 -11.44 -8.08
N ASP A 99 7.62 -10.23 -8.64
CA ASP A 99 8.72 -9.79 -9.48
C ASP A 99 9.19 -8.37 -9.09
N GLY A 100 10.49 -8.11 -9.23
CA GLY A 100 11.11 -6.80 -8.98
C GLY A 100 11.85 -6.68 -7.63
N PRO A 101 12.76 -5.71 -7.49
CA PRO A 101 13.54 -5.54 -6.28
C PRO A 101 12.68 -5.01 -5.13
N VAL A 102 12.79 -5.64 -3.96
CA VAL A 102 12.04 -5.24 -2.76
C VAL A 102 12.99 -4.83 -1.65
N HIS A 103 12.87 -3.57 -1.23
CA HIS A 103 13.55 -3.03 -0.06
C HIS A 103 12.52 -2.76 1.03
N THR A 104 12.65 -3.48 2.14
CA THR A 104 11.78 -3.26 3.29
C THR A 104 12.55 -2.99 4.57
N ARG A 105 12.14 -1.95 5.29
CA ARG A 105 12.67 -1.62 6.60
C ARG A 105 11.59 -1.71 7.67
N TYR A 106 11.92 -2.40 8.74
CA TYR A 106 11.07 -2.57 9.92
C TYR A 106 11.77 -1.97 11.13
N ARG A 107 11.00 -1.35 12.03
CA ARG A 107 11.52 -0.93 13.34
C ARG A 107 11.14 -1.97 14.40
N ASP A 108 9.84 -2.23 14.56
CA ASP A 108 9.30 -3.11 15.60
C ASP A 108 8.10 -3.93 15.09
N GLY A 109 7.92 -5.16 15.60
CA GLY A 109 6.79 -6.05 15.28
C GLY A 109 7.16 -7.27 14.43
N PRO A 110 6.29 -8.30 14.39
CA PRO A 110 6.55 -9.53 13.65
C PRO A 110 6.39 -9.31 12.14
N VAL A 111 7.34 -9.85 11.38
CA VAL A 111 7.42 -9.67 9.92
C VAL A 111 7.32 -11.02 9.23
N LYS A 112 6.46 -11.09 8.21
CA LYS A 112 6.40 -12.20 7.27
C LYS A 112 6.46 -11.67 5.84
N SER A 113 7.50 -12.06 5.11
CA SER A 113 7.67 -11.76 3.70
C SER A 113 7.80 -13.04 2.90
N TRP A 114 7.09 -13.12 1.77
CA TRP A 114 7.16 -14.27 0.88
C TRP A 114 7.33 -13.77 -0.56
N ASN A 115 8.35 -14.27 -1.25
CA ASN A 115 8.43 -14.15 -2.70
C ASN A 115 7.70 -15.35 -3.32
N ARG A 116 6.78 -15.11 -4.24
CA ARG A 116 6.26 -16.14 -5.13
C ARG A 116 6.97 -15.99 -6.47
N GLU A 117 8.24 -16.35 -6.51
CA GLU A 117 8.91 -16.67 -7.76
C GLU A 117 8.30 -17.99 -8.26
N GLU A 118 7.61 -17.90 -9.40
CA GLU A 118 7.17 -19.02 -10.25
C GLU A 118 6.24 -20.09 -9.62
N ASP A 119 4.97 -20.03 -10.02
CA ASP A 119 4.23 -21.20 -10.49
C ASP A 119 3.78 -20.86 -11.92
#